data_AF-A0A502IEX0-F1
#
_entry.id   AF-A0A502IEX0-F1
#
_cell.length_a   1.000
_cell.length_b   1.000
_cell.length_c   1.000
_cell.angle_alpha   90.00
_cell.angle_beta   90.00
_cell.angle_gamma   90.00
#
_symmetry.space_group_name_H-M   'P 1'
#
loop_
_entity.id
_entity.type
_entity.pdbx_description
1 polymer ?
#
loop_
_entity_poly.entity_id
_entity_poly.type
_entity_poly.pdbx_seq_one_letter_code
_entity_poly.pdbx_strand_id
1 'polypeptide(L)'
;MLYYMADAVALRQPNYAHVGIEFFNSRLYGLGGKLDIGDVLLSADSWEERMYYAWIVIDKKSRAEGLKLDYGKFQNYWPTLDFCAKGWNSQVEKWMNEPD
;
A
#
# COMPACT_ATOMS: atom_id res chain seq x y z
N MET A 1 9.03 0.78 -5.37
CA MET A 1 9.34 1.86 -6.33
C MET A 1 8.09 2.20 -7.14
N LEU A 2 6.96 1.52 -6.91
CA LEU A 2 5.83 1.47 -7.82
C LEU A 2 4.85 2.63 -7.57
N TYR A 3 4.57 2.96 -6.30
CA TYR A 3 3.66 4.04 -5.92
C TYR A 3 4.14 5.42 -6.36
N TYR A 4 5.34 5.85 -5.93
CA TYR A 4 5.90 7.13 -6.35
C TYR A 4 6.08 7.25 -7.87
N MET A 5 6.26 6.13 -8.58
CA MET A 5 6.33 6.14 -10.04
C MET A 5 4.95 6.37 -10.66
N ALA A 6 3.92 5.65 -10.21
CA ALA A 6 2.55 5.86 -10.66
C ALA A 6 2.05 7.27 -10.33
N ASP A 7 2.28 7.72 -9.09
CA ASP A 7 1.92 9.06 -8.61
C ASP A 7 2.68 10.15 -9.41
N ALA A 8 3.98 9.96 -9.67
CA ALA A 8 4.77 10.93 -10.46
C ALA A 8 4.39 10.95 -11.95
N VAL A 9 4.02 9.81 -12.54
CA VAL A 9 3.52 9.75 -13.92
C VAL A 9 2.18 10.48 -14.01
N ALA A 10 1.25 10.20 -13.09
CA ALA A 10 -0.04 10.89 -13.04
C ALA A 10 0.12 12.41 -12.86
N LEU A 11 1.03 12.84 -11.98
CA LEU A 11 1.26 14.26 -11.70
C LEU A 11 1.94 15.00 -12.88
N ARG A 12 2.94 14.39 -13.53
CA ARG A 12 3.75 15.05 -14.56
C ARG A 12 3.20 14.88 -15.97
N GLN A 13 2.50 13.79 -16.23
CA GLN A 13 2.03 13.37 -17.54
C GLN A 13 0.64 12.72 -17.44
N PRO A 14 -0.42 13.50 -17.13
CA PRO A 14 -1.75 12.96 -16.83
C PRO A 14 -2.32 12.06 -17.93
N ASN A 15 -2.03 12.37 -19.21
CA ASN A 15 -2.44 11.57 -20.36
C ASN A 15 -1.88 10.14 -20.35
N TYR A 16 -0.80 9.90 -19.61
CA TYR A 16 -0.12 8.61 -19.46
C TYR A 16 -0.33 7.97 -18.09
N ALA A 17 -1.18 8.52 -17.23
CA ALA A 17 -1.47 7.97 -15.90
C ALA A 17 -1.89 6.49 -15.96
N HIS A 18 -2.68 6.12 -16.98
CA HIS A 18 -3.11 4.74 -17.22
C HIS A 18 -1.94 3.75 -17.35
N VAL A 19 -0.82 4.15 -17.96
CA VAL A 19 0.38 3.31 -18.09
C VAL A 19 1.00 3.02 -16.72
N GLY A 20 1.02 4.01 -15.83
CA GLY A 20 1.50 3.85 -14.45
C GLY A 20 0.63 2.88 -13.66
N ILE A 21 -0.69 2.98 -13.82
CA ILE A 21 -1.68 2.10 -13.18
C ILE A 21 -1.54 0.66 -13.70
N GLU A 22 -1.51 0.46 -15.03
CA GLU A 22 -1.34 -0.87 -15.64
C GLU A 22 -0.01 -1.53 -15.24
N PHE A 23 1.07 -0.76 -15.19
CA PHE A 23 2.37 -1.24 -14.73
C PHE A 23 2.32 -1.67 -13.25
N PHE A 24 1.68 -0.87 -12.38
CA PHE A 24 1.51 -1.22 -10.98
C PHE A 24 0.70 -2.52 -10.82
N ASN A 25 -0.47 -2.59 -11.47
CA ASN A 25 -1.39 -3.73 -11.38
C ASN A 25 -0.79 -5.02 -11.95
N SER A 26 -0.08 -4.95 -13.08
CA SER A 26 0.60 -6.12 -13.65
C SER A 26 1.69 -6.68 -12.74
N ARG A 27 2.45 -5.80 -12.06
CA ARG A 27 3.46 -6.21 -11.07
C ARG A 27 2.83 -6.82 -9.83
N LEU A 28 1.77 -6.21 -9.30
CA LEU A 28 1.04 -6.73 -8.16
C LEU A 28 0.47 -8.13 -8.46
N TYR A 29 -0.14 -8.28 -9.63
CA TYR A 29 -0.67 -9.56 -10.10
C TYR A 29 0.42 -10.63 -10.28
N GLY A 30 1.56 -10.26 -10.87
CA GLY A 30 2.71 -11.16 -11.03
C GLY A 30 3.32 -11.65 -9.71
N LEU A 31 3.04 -10.97 -8.59
CA LEU A 31 3.44 -11.37 -7.24
C LEU A 31 2.34 -12.14 -6.49
N GLY A 32 1.26 -12.51 -7.18
CA GLY A 32 0.12 -13.24 -6.60
C GLY A 32 -0.94 -12.35 -5.95
N GLY A 33 -0.83 -11.02 -6.10
CA GLY A 33 -1.89 -10.09 -5.70
C GLY A 33 -3.08 -10.14 -6.65
N LYS A 34 -4.24 -9.67 -6.21
CA LYS A 34 -5.41 -9.52 -7.07
C LYS A 34 -5.45 -8.10 -7.65
N LEU A 35 -6.05 -7.95 -8.83
CA LEU A 35 -6.09 -6.67 -9.55
C LEU A 35 -7.00 -5.63 -8.85
N ASP A 36 -8.11 -6.08 -8.27
CA ASP A 36 -9.04 -5.25 -7.49
C ASP A 36 -8.37 -4.56 -6.30
N ILE A 37 -7.41 -5.23 -5.66
CA ILE A 37 -6.59 -4.66 -4.58
C ILE A 37 -5.71 -3.52 -5.10
N GLY A 38 -5.19 -3.63 -6.33
CA GLY A 38 -4.25 -2.65 -6.86
C GLY A 38 -4.90 -1.30 -7.08
N ASP A 39 -6.13 -1.29 -7.62
CA ASP A 39 -6.90 -0.08 -7.83
C ASP A 39 -7.27 0.60 -6.49
N VAL A 40 -7.66 -0.18 -5.48
CA VAL A 40 -7.92 0.34 -4.11
C VAL A 40 -6.69 0.99 -3.50
N LEU A 41 -5.50 0.41 -3.71
CA LEU A 41 -4.26 0.98 -3.20
C LEU A 41 -3.88 2.28 -3.93
N LEU A 42 -4.17 2.36 -5.23
CA LEU A 42 -3.89 3.55 -6.04
C LEU A 42 -4.90 4.68 -5.81
N SER A 43 -6.13 4.37 -5.39
CA SER A 43 -7.17 5.37 -5.10
C SER A 43 -7.02 6.07 -3.75
N ALA A 44 -6.11 5.60 -2.88
CA ALA A 44 -5.86 6.23 -1.59
C ALA A 44 -5.24 7.64 -1.76
N ASP A 45 -5.82 8.63 -1.07
CA ASP A 45 -5.44 10.04 -1.13
C ASP A 45 -4.21 10.34 -0.26
N SER A 46 -3.91 9.45 0.68
CA SER A 46 -2.77 9.59 1.59
C SER A 46 -1.98 8.30 1.75
N TRP A 47 -0.74 8.44 2.23
CA TRP A 47 0.06 7.27 2.54
C TRP A 47 -0.53 6.45 3.69
N GLU A 48 -1.08 7.11 4.71
CA GLU A 48 -1.73 6.45 5.84
C GLU A 48 -2.92 5.61 5.39
N GLU A 49 -3.77 6.15 4.52
CA GLU A 49 -4.92 5.45 3.95
C GLU A 49 -4.49 4.26 3.07
N ARG A 50 -3.45 4.45 2.25
CA ARG A 50 -2.87 3.37 1.44
C ARG A 50 -2.31 2.24 2.30
N MET A 51 -1.63 2.59 3.41
CA MET A 51 -1.16 1.63 4.41
C MET A 51 -2.31 0.88 5.06
N TYR A 52 -3.38 1.60 5.40
CA TYR A 52 -4.59 1.02 5.95
C TYR A 52 -5.14 -0.05 5.00
N TYR A 53 -5.42 0.29 3.73
CA TYR A 53 -5.92 -0.67 2.74
C TYR A 53 -4.97 -1.85 2.54
N ALA A 54 -3.66 -1.62 2.42
CA ALA A 54 -2.68 -2.69 2.30
C ALA A 54 -2.75 -3.63 3.52
N TRP A 55 -2.86 -3.08 4.72
CA TRP A 55 -2.93 -3.82 5.97
C TRP A 55 -4.19 -4.69 6.05
N ILE A 56 -5.36 -4.16 5.65
CA ILE A 56 -6.62 -4.90 5.58
C ILE A 56 -6.50 -6.14 4.70
N VAL A 57 -5.89 -5.95 3.53
CA VAL A 57 -5.83 -6.94 2.46
C VAL A 57 -4.93 -8.13 2.80
N ILE A 58 -3.82 -7.89 3.50
CA ILE A 58 -2.88 -8.97 3.86
C ILE A 58 -3.35 -9.72 5.11
N ASP A 59 -3.07 -11.02 5.17
CA ASP A 59 -3.47 -11.86 6.29
C ASP A 59 -2.63 -11.62 7.57
N LYS A 60 -3.09 -12.15 8.70
CA LYS A 60 -2.41 -11.98 10.01
C LYS A 60 -0.95 -12.48 9.99
N LYS A 61 -0.67 -13.53 9.22
CA LYS A 61 0.68 -14.09 9.10
C LYS A 61 1.61 -13.11 8.38
N SER A 62 1.17 -12.58 7.25
CA SER A 62 1.89 -11.60 6.43
C SER A 62 2.13 -10.31 7.19
N ARG A 63 1.15 -9.84 7.99
CA ARG A 63 1.32 -8.71 8.92
C ARG A 63 2.43 -8.97 9.94
N ALA A 64 2.41 -10.15 10.57
CA ALA A 64 3.41 -10.53 11.56
C ALA A 64 4.82 -10.71 10.96
N GLU A 65 4.92 -11.19 9.72
CA GLU A 65 6.18 -11.26 8.98
C GLU A 65 6.68 -9.86 8.59
N GLY A 66 5.80 -9.00 8.08
CA GLY A 66 6.11 -7.60 7.77
C GLY A 66 6.70 -6.86 8.97
N LEU A 67 6.09 -6.98 10.16
CA LEU A 67 6.60 -6.34 11.39
C LEU A 67 7.98 -6.83 11.84
N LYS A 68 8.45 -7.98 11.35
CA LYS A 68 9.77 -8.53 11.68
C LYS A 68 10.86 -8.10 10.68
N LEU A 69 10.47 -7.50 9.55
CA LEU A 69 11.44 -7.05 8.55
C LEU A 69 12.27 -5.90 9.11
N ASP A 70 13.58 -5.97 8.88
CA ASP A 70 14.48 -4.85 9.12
C ASP A 70 14.32 -3.83 7.99
N TYR A 71 13.31 -2.97 8.14
CA TYR A 71 13.06 -1.93 7.14
C TYR A 71 14.24 -0.98 6.99
N GLY A 72 15.19 -0.89 7.95
CA GLY A 72 16.44 -0.14 7.79
C GLY A 72 17.36 -0.70 6.69
N LYS A 73 17.34 -2.02 6.47
CA LYS A 73 18.05 -2.70 5.38
C LYS A 73 17.22 -2.82 4.10
N PHE A 74 15.90 -2.95 4.24
CA PHE A 74 14.97 -3.04 3.12
C PHE A 74 14.40 -1.67 2.71
N GLN A 75 14.95 -0.56 3.20
CA GLN A 75 14.53 0.79 2.84
C GLN A 75 14.72 0.99 1.35
N ASN A 76 13.62 1.05 0.63
CA ASN A 76 13.56 1.91 -0.55
C ASN A 76 12.15 2.30 -0.98
N TYR A 77 11.09 1.76 -0.36
CA TYR A 77 9.74 1.86 -0.92
C TYR A 77 8.64 2.28 0.05
N TRP A 78 8.92 2.40 1.35
CA TRP A 78 7.96 2.84 2.36
C TRP A 78 8.33 4.26 2.85
N PRO A 79 7.49 5.29 2.63
CA PRO A 79 7.62 6.67 3.11
C PRO A 79 7.70 6.81 4.63
N THR A 80 6.96 5.97 5.38
CA THR A 80 6.94 5.98 6.85
C THR A 80 6.88 4.56 7.42
N LEU A 81 7.22 4.41 8.70
CA LEU A 81 7.15 3.17 9.47
C LEU A 81 6.04 3.21 10.53
N ASP A 82 5.04 4.07 10.36
CA ASP A 82 3.98 4.27 11.36
C ASP A 82 3.18 2.97 11.59
N PHE A 83 3.08 2.11 10.58
CA PHE A 83 2.46 0.80 10.71
C PHE A 83 3.22 -0.17 11.61
N CYS A 84 4.50 0.09 11.89
CA CYS A 84 5.28 -0.66 12.88
C CYS A 84 5.04 -0.16 14.32
N ALA A 85 4.35 0.97 14.51
CA ALA A 85 4.11 1.54 15.82
C ALA A 85 3.24 0.62 16.68
N LYS A 86 3.54 0.63 17.99
CA LYS A 86 2.73 -0.10 18.97
C LYS A 86 1.32 0.49 18.99
N GLY A 87 0.33 -0.30 18.61
CA GLY A 87 -1.08 0.11 18.57
C GLY A 87 -1.68 0.20 17.17
N TRP A 88 -0.87 0.14 16.10
CA TRP A 88 -1.37 0.20 14.72
C TRP A 88 -2.47 -0.84 14.45
N ASN A 89 -2.28 -2.09 14.86
CA ASN A 89 -3.31 -3.13 14.70
C ASN A 89 -4.63 -2.75 15.36
N SER A 90 -4.58 -2.23 16.59
CA SER A 90 -5.79 -1.83 17.32
C SER A 90 -6.46 -0.61 16.69
N GLN A 91 -5.67 0.31 16.12
CA GLN A 91 -6.17 1.46 15.37
C GLN A 91 -6.87 1.02 14.08
N VAL A 92 -6.27 0.11 13.32
CA VAL A 92 -6.87 -0.48 12.12
C VAL A 92 -8.16 -1.26 12.44
N GLU A 93 -8.15 -2.05 13.52
CA GLU A 93 -9.35 -2.74 13.99
C GLU A 93 -10.45 -1.76 14.39
N LYS A 94 -10.10 -0.62 14.99
CA LYS A 94 -11.08 0.42 15.32
C LYS A 94 -11.70 1.02 14.05
N TRP A 95 -10.87 1.38 13.07
CA TRP A 95 -11.32 1.94 11.79
C TRP A 95 -12.22 0.97 11.01
N MET A 96 -11.93 -0.32 10.99
CA MET A 96 -12.78 -1.33 10.33
C MET A 96 -14.18 -1.45 10.97
N ASN A 97 -14.32 -1.07 12.24
CA ASN A 97 -15.54 -1.21 13.02
C ASN A 97 -16.26 0.12 13.26
N GLU A 98 -15.67 1.24 12.83
CA GLU A 98 -16.33 2.54 12.82
C GLU A 98 -17.17 2.65 11.52
N PRO A 99 -18.49 2.87 11.61
CA PRO A 99 -19.28 3.19 10.43
C PRO A 99 -18.95 4.62 9.98
N ASP A 100 -18.84 4.83 8.65
CA ASP A 100 -18.73 6.15 8.01
C ASP A 100 -19.84 7.12 8.43
#